data_AF-A0A2K3L2J5-F1
#
_entry.id   AF-A0A2K3L2J5-F1
#
_cell.length_a   1.000
_cell.length_b   1.000
_cell.length_c   1.000
_cell.angle_alpha   90.00
_cell.angle_beta   90.00
_cell.angle_gamma   90.00
#
_symmetry.space_group_name_H-M   'P 1'
#
loop_
_entity.id
_entity.type
_entity.pdbx_description
1 polymer ?
#
loop_
_entity_poly.entity_id
_entity_poly.type
_entity_poly.pdbx_seq_one_letter_code
_entity_poly.pdbx_strand_id
1 'polypeptide(L)'
;SVQVLTTGSWPTQSSPQCNLPSEILGVCEKFRSYYLGAHSGRRLSWQANMGNADLKATFGKGQKHELNVSTYQMCVLMLFNNADRLSCKEIEQATAIPMPDLKRCLQSLALVKGKNVLRKEPMSKDIAEDDAFFFNDKFTSKLFKVKIGTVVAQRESEPENIETRQRVEEDRKPQIEAAIVRVMKSRKILEHNNIIAEVTKQLQARFLPNPVVIKKRIESLIEREFLERDKVDRKMYRYLA
;
A
#
# COMPACT_ATOMS: atom_id res chain seq x y z
N SER A 1 17.14 -9.39 4.00
CA SER A 1 16.24 -10.53 3.80
C SER A 1 15.17 -10.12 2.80
N VAL A 2 14.63 -11.03 1.99
CA VAL A 2 13.56 -10.73 1.01
C VAL A 2 12.32 -11.54 1.36
N GLN A 3 11.17 -10.87 1.39
CA GLN A 3 9.87 -11.50 1.55
C GLN A 3 9.11 -11.41 0.23
N VAL A 4 8.61 -12.54 -0.26
CA VAL A 4 7.85 -12.62 -1.52
C VAL A 4 6.38 -12.79 -1.18
N LEU A 5 5.55 -11.84 -1.65
CA LEU A 5 4.12 -11.81 -1.40
C LEU A 5 3.35 -12.11 -2.70
N THR A 6 2.29 -12.92 -2.61
CA THR A 6 1.42 -13.22 -3.75
C THR A 6 0.40 -12.10 -3.95
N THR A 7 0.40 -11.48 -5.12
CA THR A 7 -0.60 -10.48 -5.51
C THR A 7 -2.02 -11.07 -5.41
N GLY A 8 -2.94 -10.33 -4.79
CA GLY A 8 -4.33 -10.77 -4.57
C GLY A 8 -4.55 -11.57 -3.28
N SER A 9 -3.50 -12.04 -2.60
CA SER A 9 -3.61 -12.63 -1.24
C SER A 9 -3.26 -11.64 -0.13
N TRP A 10 -2.59 -10.54 -0.46
CA TRP A 10 -2.16 -9.51 0.47
C TRP A 10 -2.77 -8.15 0.09
N PRO A 11 -3.11 -7.30 1.06
CA PRO A 11 -3.62 -5.94 0.81
C PRO A 11 -2.48 -5.01 0.39
N THR A 12 -1.75 -5.36 -0.66
CA THR A 12 -0.67 -4.55 -1.20
C THR A 12 -1.26 -3.51 -2.15
N GLN A 13 -1.08 -2.23 -1.83
CA GLN A 13 -1.39 -1.15 -2.77
C GLN A 13 -0.36 -1.13 -3.89
N SER A 14 -0.73 -0.61 -5.07
CA SER A 14 0.24 -0.32 -6.11
C SER A 14 1.17 0.79 -5.61
N SER A 15 2.40 0.45 -5.21
CA SER A 15 3.37 1.46 -4.81
C SER A 15 3.94 2.18 -6.03
N PRO A 16 4.02 3.52 -6.01
CA PRO A 16 4.75 4.29 -7.02
C PRO A 16 6.21 3.84 -7.14
N GLN A 17 6.80 4.05 -8.30
CA GLN A 17 8.18 3.69 -8.56
C GLN A 17 9.12 4.56 -7.71
N CYS A 18 10.04 3.93 -6.97
CA CYS A 18 11.12 4.59 -6.25
C CYS A 18 12.46 4.21 -6.88
N ASN A 19 13.30 5.20 -7.14
CA ASN A 19 14.66 5.01 -7.62
C ASN A 19 15.53 4.53 -6.47
N LEU A 20 15.88 3.24 -6.49
CA LEU A 20 16.75 2.63 -5.49
C LEU A 20 18.22 2.97 -5.78
N PRO A 21 19.07 3.11 -4.74
CA PRO A 21 20.51 3.25 -4.90
C PRO A 21 21.12 2.11 -5.73
N SER A 22 22.18 2.41 -6.49
CA SER A 22 22.82 1.47 -7.42
C SER A 22 23.26 0.16 -6.76
N GLU A 23 23.74 0.27 -5.52
CA GLU A 23 24.20 -0.83 -4.68
C GLU A 23 23.06 -1.79 -4.34
N ILE A 24 21.84 -1.26 -4.14
CA ILE A 24 20.64 -2.04 -3.86
C ILE A 24 20.10 -2.66 -5.14
N LEU A 25 20.10 -1.92 -6.25
CA LEU A 25 19.68 -2.44 -7.56
C LEU A 25 20.45 -3.70 -7.96
N GLY A 26 21.78 -3.70 -7.77
CA GLY A 26 22.59 -4.87 -8.07
C GLY A 26 22.19 -6.13 -7.27
N VAL A 27 21.78 -5.97 -6.02
CA VAL A 27 21.29 -7.07 -5.18
C VAL A 27 19.87 -7.48 -5.57
N CYS A 28 19.01 -6.53 -5.90
CA CYS A 28 17.66 -6.78 -6.41
C CYS A 28 17.69 -7.62 -7.69
N GLU A 29 18.57 -7.31 -8.63
CA GLU A 29 18.67 -8.05 -9.91
C GLU A 29 19.22 -9.47 -9.72
N LYS A 30 20.20 -9.65 -8.82
CA LYS A 30 20.68 -10.99 -8.44
C LYS A 30 19.55 -11.84 -7.85
N PHE A 31 18.76 -11.28 -6.94
CA PHE A 31 17.62 -11.99 -6.36
C PHE A 31 16.54 -12.29 -7.41
N ARG A 32 16.25 -11.32 -8.29
CA ARG A 32 15.28 -11.47 -9.37
C ARG A 32 15.65 -12.64 -10.29
N SER A 33 16.92 -12.70 -10.71
CA SER A 33 17.44 -13.77 -11.57
C SER A 33 17.33 -15.13 -10.91
N TYR A 34 17.73 -15.23 -9.63
CA TYR A 34 17.58 -16.44 -8.83
C TYR A 34 16.11 -16.91 -8.75
N TYR A 35 15.20 -16.00 -8.37
CA TYR A 35 13.80 -16.34 -8.15
C TYR A 35 13.09 -16.74 -9.45
N LEU A 36 13.32 -16.01 -10.54
CA LEU A 36 12.69 -16.29 -11.84
C LEU A 36 13.27 -17.53 -12.51
N GLY A 37 14.52 -17.90 -12.21
CA GLY A 37 15.11 -19.18 -12.63
C GLY A 37 14.42 -20.39 -11.99
N ALA A 38 13.99 -20.27 -10.73
CA ALA A 38 13.25 -21.33 -10.02
C ALA A 38 11.72 -21.29 -10.26
N HIS A 39 11.18 -20.13 -10.65
CA HIS A 39 9.74 -19.91 -10.78
C HIS A 39 9.38 -19.28 -12.14
N SER A 40 9.36 -20.11 -13.18
CA SER A 40 9.01 -19.71 -14.54
C SER A 40 7.59 -19.13 -14.66
N GLY A 41 7.41 -18.13 -15.52
CA GLY A 41 6.10 -17.52 -15.79
C GLY A 41 5.61 -16.51 -14.73
N ARG A 42 6.43 -16.21 -13.71
CA ARG A 42 6.12 -15.18 -12.71
C ARG A 42 6.73 -13.82 -13.07
N ARG A 43 6.15 -12.75 -12.54
CA ARG A 43 6.71 -11.40 -12.58
C ARG A 43 6.89 -10.88 -11.16
N LEU A 44 8.08 -10.34 -10.87
CA LEU A 44 8.36 -9.68 -9.59
C LEU A 44 8.26 -8.16 -9.72
N SER A 45 7.69 -7.53 -8.70
CA SER A 45 7.64 -6.08 -8.49
C SER A 45 8.10 -5.77 -7.07
N TRP A 46 9.06 -4.85 -6.93
CA TRP A 46 9.56 -4.42 -5.62
C TRP A 46 8.63 -3.38 -4.99
N GLN A 47 8.32 -3.54 -3.69
CA GLN A 47 7.46 -2.63 -2.91
C GLN A 47 8.32 -1.85 -1.92
N ALA A 48 8.86 -0.70 -2.35
CA ALA A 48 9.82 0.07 -1.54
C ALA A 48 9.20 0.65 -0.26
N ASN A 49 7.91 0.99 -0.29
CA ASN A 49 7.14 1.48 0.85
C ASN A 49 7.01 0.47 2.01
N MET A 50 7.17 -0.84 1.76
CA MET A 50 6.98 -1.89 2.76
C MET A 50 8.29 -2.40 3.38
N GLY A 51 9.44 -1.92 2.87
CA GLY A 51 10.75 -2.40 3.29
C GLY A 51 11.40 -1.57 4.40
N ASN A 52 12.46 -2.13 4.96
CA ASN A 52 13.36 -1.47 5.91
C ASN A 52 14.82 -1.78 5.55
N ALA A 53 15.73 -0.98 6.10
CA ALA A 53 17.17 -1.13 5.92
C ALA A 53 17.91 -0.75 7.19
N ASP A 54 19.06 -1.40 7.41
CA ASP A 54 20.03 -1.05 8.44
C ASP A 54 21.24 -0.39 7.77
N LEU A 55 21.52 0.86 8.14
CA LEU A 55 22.62 1.65 7.58
C LEU A 55 23.69 1.92 8.63
N LYS A 56 24.95 1.69 8.27
CA LYS A 56 26.07 2.15 9.09
C LYS A 56 26.41 3.57 8.68
N ALA A 57 26.19 4.52 9.57
CA ALA A 57 26.46 5.93 9.35
C ALA A 57 27.64 6.37 10.23
N THR A 58 28.49 7.23 9.68
CA THR A 58 29.60 7.87 10.40
C THR A 58 29.29 9.36 10.53
N PHE A 59 29.28 9.87 11.75
CA PHE A 59 28.98 11.25 12.10
C PHE A 59 30.21 11.94 12.68
N GLY A 60 30.31 13.26 12.45
CA GLY A 60 31.27 14.15 13.09
C GLY A 60 32.69 13.57 13.22
N LYS A 61 33.20 13.52 14.46
CA LYS A 61 34.54 13.01 14.81
C LYS A 61 34.68 11.48 14.72
N GLY A 62 34.05 10.84 13.73
CA GLY A 62 34.11 9.40 13.51
C GLY A 62 33.18 8.56 14.39
N GLN A 63 32.15 9.18 14.98
CA GLN A 63 31.13 8.45 15.75
C GLN A 63 30.31 7.56 14.81
N LYS A 64 30.24 6.27 15.10
CA LYS A 64 29.54 5.30 14.25
C LYS A 64 28.22 4.90 14.90
N HIS A 65 27.16 4.91 14.11
CA HIS A 65 25.84 4.41 14.51
C HIS A 65 25.27 3.48 13.43
N GLU A 66 24.41 2.57 13.85
CA GLU A 66 23.60 1.73 12.98
C GLU A 66 22.16 2.27 12.99
N LEU A 67 21.71 2.78 11.85
CA LEU A 67 20.39 3.38 11.68
C LEU A 67 19.43 2.33 11.12
N ASN A 68 18.39 1.98 11.87
CA ASN A 68 17.27 1.20 11.35
C ASN A 68 16.23 2.17 10.79
N VAL A 69 16.01 2.13 9.47
CA VAL A 69 15.22 3.09 8.70
C VAL A 69 14.28 2.37 7.72
N SER A 70 13.27 3.06 7.19
CA SER A 70 12.49 2.56 6.05
C SER A 70 13.31 2.59 4.76
N THR A 71 12.90 1.85 3.73
CA THR A 71 13.59 1.90 2.41
C THR A 71 13.62 3.31 1.84
N TYR A 72 12.52 4.07 1.96
CA TYR A 72 12.46 5.46 1.50
C TYR A 72 13.45 6.35 2.23
N GLN A 73 13.54 6.23 3.56
CA GLN A 73 14.55 6.95 4.33
C GLN A 73 15.97 6.56 3.93
N MET A 74 16.23 5.28 3.65
CA MET A 74 17.52 4.85 3.09
C MET A 74 17.82 5.52 1.76
N CYS A 75 16.87 5.53 0.81
CA CYS A 75 17.07 6.19 -0.49
C CYS A 75 17.43 7.66 -0.32
N VAL A 76 16.75 8.37 0.58
CA VAL A 76 17.06 9.78 0.92
C VAL A 76 18.46 9.93 1.52
N LEU A 77 18.81 9.12 2.53
CA LEU A 77 20.10 9.22 3.22
C LEU A 77 21.29 8.91 2.31
N MET A 78 21.13 7.96 1.38
CA MET A 78 22.19 7.57 0.45
C MET A 78 22.59 8.71 -0.51
N LEU A 79 21.69 9.67 -0.79
CA LEU A 79 22.02 10.83 -1.63
C LEU A 79 23.10 11.72 -0.99
N PHE A 80 23.12 11.81 0.35
CA PHE A 80 24.06 12.65 1.09
C PHE A 80 25.50 12.12 1.12
N ASN A 81 25.76 10.95 0.52
CA ASN A 81 27.13 10.51 0.26
C ASN A 81 27.81 11.31 -0.87
N ASN A 82 27.01 11.94 -1.75
CA ASN A 82 27.51 12.66 -2.93
C ASN A 82 27.09 14.13 -2.95
N ALA A 83 26.33 14.60 -1.96
CA ALA A 83 25.84 15.96 -1.87
C ALA A 83 25.74 16.41 -0.42
N ASP A 84 26.28 17.59 -0.11
CA ASP A 84 26.23 18.16 1.24
C ASP A 84 24.88 18.84 1.56
N ARG A 85 24.18 19.28 0.51
CA ARG A 85 22.92 20.02 0.58
C ARG A 85 21.98 19.58 -0.53
N LEU A 86 20.73 19.29 -0.19
CA LEU A 86 19.67 18.97 -1.14
C LEU A 86 18.35 19.61 -0.71
N SER A 87 17.60 20.18 -1.64
CA SER A 87 16.22 20.63 -1.41
C SER A 87 15.24 19.45 -1.40
N CYS A 88 14.05 19.64 -0.80
CA CYS A 88 13.00 18.62 -0.86
C CYS A 88 12.67 18.21 -2.31
N LYS A 89 12.63 19.18 -3.24
CA LYS A 89 12.37 18.95 -4.65
C LYS A 89 13.48 18.14 -5.36
N GLU A 90 14.75 18.43 -5.07
CA GLU A 90 15.87 17.66 -5.63
C GLU A 90 15.86 16.21 -5.12
N ILE A 91 15.52 15.99 -3.85
CA ILE A 91 15.37 14.66 -3.26
C ILE A 91 14.20 13.92 -3.92
N GLU A 92 13.07 14.58 -4.16
CA GLU A 92 11.94 13.99 -4.87
C GLU A 92 12.33 13.53 -6.27
N GLN A 93 12.99 14.39 -7.04
CA GLN A 93 13.42 14.06 -8.40
C GLN A 93 14.40 12.90 -8.44
N ALA A 94 15.38 12.88 -7.51
CA ALA A 94 16.37 11.82 -7.45
C ALA A 94 15.77 10.47 -7.03
N THR A 95 14.87 10.47 -6.04
CA THR A 95 14.33 9.24 -5.44
C THR A 95 13.01 8.75 -6.04
N ALA A 96 12.30 9.62 -6.77
CA ALA A 96 10.93 9.41 -7.25
C ALA A 96 9.92 9.02 -6.13
N ILE A 97 10.23 9.30 -4.87
CA ILE A 97 9.32 9.03 -3.75
C ILE A 97 8.15 10.02 -3.83
N PRO A 98 6.89 9.58 -3.72
CA PRO A 98 5.73 10.48 -3.71
C PRO A 98 5.87 11.57 -2.64
N MET A 99 5.61 12.83 -3.02
CA MET A 99 5.75 13.98 -2.12
C MET A 99 5.14 13.78 -0.71
N PRO A 100 3.92 13.21 -0.54
CA PRO A 100 3.36 12.98 0.80
C PRO A 100 4.23 12.06 1.67
N ASP A 101 4.76 10.98 1.08
CA ASP A 101 5.63 10.03 1.77
C ASP A 101 7.03 10.61 2.00
N LEU A 102 7.54 11.38 1.03
CA LEU A 102 8.82 12.05 1.14
C LEU A 102 8.82 13.07 2.28
N LYS A 103 7.77 13.90 2.38
CA LYS A 103 7.62 14.87 3.49
C LYS A 103 7.63 14.16 4.84
N ARG A 104 6.92 13.04 4.99
CA ARG A 104 6.93 12.22 6.22
C ARG A 104 8.33 11.67 6.51
N CYS A 105 9.05 11.19 5.49
CA CYS A 105 10.43 10.73 5.64
C CYS A 105 11.34 11.86 6.14
N LEU A 106 11.30 13.03 5.49
CA LEU A 106 12.12 14.19 5.85
C LEU A 106 11.79 14.73 7.24
N GLN A 107 10.51 14.77 7.63
CA GLN A 107 10.10 15.12 9.01
C GLN A 107 10.75 14.17 10.03
N SER A 108 10.73 12.86 9.76
CA SER A 108 11.32 11.85 10.64
C SER A 108 12.84 12.01 10.78
N LEU A 109 13.51 12.33 9.66
CA LEU A 109 14.96 12.43 9.57
C LEU A 109 15.51 13.76 10.07
N ALA A 110 14.74 14.86 10.02
CA ALA A 110 15.22 16.20 10.33
C ALA A 110 14.59 16.83 11.58
N LEU A 111 13.32 16.51 11.91
CA LEU A 111 12.55 17.25 12.91
C LEU A 111 12.31 16.48 14.22
N VAL A 112 12.64 15.19 14.27
CA VAL A 112 12.49 14.38 15.49
C VAL A 112 13.72 14.52 16.37
N LYS A 113 13.59 15.25 17.49
CA LYS A 113 14.69 15.49 18.44
C LYS A 113 15.33 14.17 18.90
N GLY A 114 16.65 14.07 18.80
CA GLY A 114 17.42 12.88 19.19
C GLY A 114 17.42 11.77 18.14
N LYS A 115 16.72 11.96 17.02
CA LYS A 115 16.77 11.10 15.82
C LYS A 115 17.01 11.90 14.53
N ASN A 116 17.23 13.21 14.67
CA ASN A 116 17.44 14.15 13.59
C ASN A 116 18.84 14.00 12.99
N VAL A 117 19.01 13.00 12.13
CA VAL A 117 20.26 12.72 11.41
C VAL A 117 20.47 13.66 10.22
N LEU A 118 19.42 14.40 9.83
CA LEU A 118 19.49 15.53 8.91
C LEU A 118 19.19 16.84 9.66
N ARG A 119 19.65 17.96 9.09
CA ARG A 119 19.29 19.32 9.48
C ARG A 119 18.47 19.95 8.36
N LYS A 120 17.49 20.78 8.72
CA LYS A 120 16.61 21.49 7.81
C LYS A 120 16.83 22.99 7.91
N GLU A 121 16.84 23.69 6.79
CA GLU A 121 16.86 25.15 6.70
C GLU A 121 15.88 25.66 5.64
N PRO A 122 15.00 26.63 5.97
CA PRO A 122 14.76 27.20 7.30
C PRO A 122 14.13 26.20 8.27
N MET A 123 14.40 26.37 9.56
CA MET A 123 13.83 25.50 10.59
C MET A 123 12.34 25.81 10.82
N SER A 124 11.47 24.83 10.59
CA SER A 124 10.04 24.90 10.85
C SER A 124 9.47 23.50 11.08
N LYS A 125 8.18 23.39 11.45
CA LYS A 125 7.50 22.09 11.65
C LYS A 125 7.09 21.43 10.34
N ASP A 126 6.90 22.22 9.29
CA ASP A 126 6.43 21.76 7.98
C ASP A 126 7.58 21.63 6.99
N ILE A 127 7.37 20.79 5.98
CA ILE A 127 8.31 20.62 4.86
C ILE A 127 7.72 21.27 3.61
N ALA A 128 8.36 22.36 3.18
CA ALA A 128 8.18 23.02 1.90
C ALA A 128 9.12 22.43 0.84
N GLU A 129 8.80 22.64 -0.44
CA GLU A 129 9.54 22.07 -1.57
C GLU A 129 10.97 22.62 -1.69
N ASP A 130 11.15 23.89 -1.33
CA ASP A 130 12.43 24.60 -1.41
C ASP A 130 13.26 24.50 -0.11
N ASP A 131 12.74 23.81 0.92
CA ASP A 131 13.48 23.59 2.15
C ASP A 131 14.75 22.78 1.88
N ALA A 132 15.86 23.27 2.41
CA ALA A 132 17.17 22.66 2.27
C ALA A 132 17.45 21.68 3.40
N PHE A 133 18.03 20.54 3.06
CA PHE A 133 18.44 19.50 3.97
C PHE A 133 19.93 19.28 3.88
N PHE A 134 20.54 19.03 5.03
CA PHE A 134 21.98 18.79 5.19
C PHE A 134 22.19 17.58 6.09
N PHE A 135 23.30 16.87 5.90
CA PHE A 135 23.72 15.88 6.88
C PHE A 135 24.00 16.53 8.24
N ASN A 136 23.51 15.92 9.33
CA ASN A 136 23.75 16.40 10.68
C ASN A 136 25.02 15.79 11.28
N ASP A 137 26.17 16.37 10.96
CA ASP A 137 27.48 16.01 11.52
C ASP A 137 27.52 16.07 13.06
N LYS A 138 26.66 16.89 13.68
CA LYS A 138 26.53 17.06 15.14
C LYS A 138 25.52 16.11 15.78
N PHE A 139 24.96 15.15 15.03
CA PHE A 139 24.07 14.15 15.59
C PHE A 139 24.77 13.35 16.70
N THR A 140 24.07 13.13 17.81
CA THR A 140 24.56 12.32 18.92
C THR A 140 23.46 11.43 19.45
N SER A 141 23.82 10.20 19.82
CA SER A 141 22.93 9.23 20.46
C SER A 141 23.70 8.43 21.50
N LYS A 142 23.06 8.11 22.61
CA LYS A 142 23.62 7.17 23.61
C LYS A 142 23.64 5.73 23.10
N LEU A 143 22.80 5.42 22.11
CA LEU A 143 22.64 4.08 21.56
C LEU A 143 23.43 3.95 20.27
N PHE A 144 24.17 2.85 20.13
CA PHE A 144 24.82 2.49 18.87
C PHE A 144 23.79 2.22 17.77
N LYS A 145 22.74 1.44 18.08
CA LYS A 145 21.62 1.20 17.19
C LYS A 145 20.51 2.22 17.41
N VAL A 146 20.17 2.99 16.39
CA VAL A 146 19.14 4.04 16.44
C VAL A 146 18.02 3.68 15.47
N LYS A 147 16.81 3.48 15.99
CA LYS A 147 15.63 3.23 15.16
C LYS A 147 14.92 4.54 14.82
N ILE A 148 14.95 4.92 13.55
CA ILE A 148 14.21 6.06 13.03
C ILE A 148 12.94 5.52 12.39
N GLY A 149 11.86 5.52 13.17
CA GLY A 149 10.55 5.20 12.62
C GLY A 149 10.10 6.31 11.67
N THR A 150 9.44 5.95 10.58
CA THR A 150 8.69 6.93 9.78
C THR A 150 7.62 7.54 10.68
N VAL A 151 7.49 8.86 10.69
CA VAL A 151 6.38 9.57 11.33
C VAL A 151 5.12 9.05 10.66
N VAL A 152 4.45 8.15 11.37
CA VAL A 152 3.20 7.57 10.92
C VAL A 152 2.17 8.70 10.99
N ALA A 153 1.31 8.81 9.96
CA ALA A 153 0.05 9.48 10.17
C ALA A 153 -0.59 8.84 11.42
N GLN A 154 -0.97 9.65 12.40
CA GLN A 154 -1.77 9.14 13.50
C GLN A 154 -3.07 8.62 12.87
N ARG A 155 -3.17 7.30 12.68
CA ARG A 155 -4.17 6.57 11.87
C ARG A 155 -3.78 6.49 10.38
N GLU A 156 -4.09 5.34 9.75
CA GLU A 156 -4.30 5.27 8.30
C GLU A 156 -5.01 6.55 7.89
N SER A 157 -4.42 7.30 6.95
CA SER A 157 -4.99 8.58 6.57
C SER A 157 -6.45 8.36 6.18
N GLU A 158 -7.36 9.26 6.58
CA GLU A 158 -8.79 9.17 6.23
C GLU A 158 -9.03 8.77 4.76
N PRO A 159 -8.26 9.27 3.76
CA PRO A 159 -8.35 8.77 2.38
C PRO A 159 -7.93 7.30 2.19
N GLU A 160 -6.82 6.83 2.78
CA GLU A 160 -6.39 5.42 2.70
C GLU A 160 -7.43 4.47 3.32
N ASN A 161 -8.06 4.91 4.42
CA ASN A 161 -9.11 4.17 5.11
C ASN A 161 -10.37 4.01 4.23
N ILE A 162 -10.79 5.11 3.59
CA ILE A 162 -11.92 5.12 2.67
C ILE A 162 -11.63 4.24 1.46
N GLU A 163 -10.44 4.38 0.86
CA GLU A 163 -10.04 3.59 -0.31
C GLU A 163 -10.01 2.08 0.02
N THR A 164 -9.47 1.72 1.19
CA THR A 164 -9.43 0.33 1.65
C THR A 164 -10.83 -0.24 1.82
N ARG A 165 -11.75 0.52 2.44
CA ARG A 165 -13.16 0.11 2.58
C ARG A 165 -13.83 -0.05 1.22
N GLN A 166 -13.64 0.90 0.30
CA GLN A 166 -14.20 0.83 -1.04
C GLN A 166 -13.70 -0.40 -1.81
N ARG A 167 -12.40 -0.70 -1.77
CA ARG A 167 -11.84 -1.90 -2.40
C ARG A 167 -12.43 -3.19 -1.82
N VAL A 168 -12.59 -3.26 -0.50
CA VAL A 168 -13.24 -4.41 0.15
C VAL A 168 -14.69 -4.57 -0.33
N GLU A 169 -15.42 -3.47 -0.54
CA GLU A 169 -16.77 -3.51 -1.09
C GLU A 169 -16.80 -3.94 -2.56
N GLU A 170 -15.86 -3.48 -3.38
CA GLU A 170 -15.68 -3.93 -4.77
C GLU A 170 -15.40 -5.45 -4.84
N ASP A 171 -14.48 -5.96 -4.01
CA ASP A 171 -14.11 -7.39 -3.95
C ASP A 171 -15.25 -8.31 -3.49
N ARG A 172 -16.24 -7.74 -2.79
CA ARG A 172 -17.45 -8.47 -2.38
C ARG A 172 -18.46 -8.60 -3.54
N LYS A 173 -18.45 -7.73 -4.55
CA LYS A 173 -19.44 -7.75 -5.64
C LYS A 173 -19.45 -9.08 -6.42
N PRO A 174 -18.30 -9.62 -6.88
CA PRO A 174 -18.29 -10.89 -7.60
C PRO A 174 -18.75 -12.07 -6.72
N GLN A 175 -18.45 -12.03 -5.42
CA GLN A 175 -18.88 -13.06 -4.48
C GLN A 175 -20.41 -13.05 -4.29
N ILE A 176 -21.02 -11.85 -4.25
CA ILE A 176 -22.48 -11.68 -4.21
C ILE A 176 -23.11 -12.17 -5.51
N GLU A 177 -22.58 -11.77 -6.68
CA GLU A 177 -23.10 -12.24 -7.98
C GLU A 177 -23.04 -13.76 -8.11
N ALA A 178 -21.90 -14.37 -7.76
CA ALA A 178 -21.75 -15.82 -7.77
C ALA A 178 -22.74 -16.52 -6.82
N ALA A 179 -23.03 -15.92 -5.66
CA ALA A 179 -24.02 -16.45 -4.74
C ALA A 179 -25.45 -16.37 -5.31
N ILE A 180 -25.83 -15.22 -5.90
CA ILE A 180 -27.13 -15.04 -6.56
C ILE A 180 -27.29 -16.08 -7.68
N VAL A 181 -26.29 -16.24 -8.55
CA VAL A 181 -26.34 -17.22 -9.65
C VAL A 181 -26.47 -18.65 -9.12
N ARG A 182 -25.74 -19.04 -8.07
CA ARG A 182 -25.89 -20.38 -7.46
C ARG A 182 -27.29 -20.63 -6.90
N VAL A 183 -27.86 -19.65 -6.19
CA VAL A 183 -29.23 -19.72 -5.64
C VAL A 183 -30.24 -19.85 -6.78
N MET A 184 -30.20 -18.94 -7.75
CA MET A 184 -31.17 -18.90 -8.85
C MET A 184 -31.04 -20.09 -9.80
N LYS A 185 -29.83 -20.60 -10.03
CA LYS A 185 -29.62 -21.82 -10.83
C LYS A 185 -30.28 -23.05 -10.21
N SER A 186 -30.28 -23.13 -8.88
CA SER A 186 -30.90 -24.23 -8.11
C SER A 186 -32.43 -24.09 -8.04
N ARG A 187 -32.93 -22.88 -7.71
CA ARG A 187 -34.36 -22.64 -7.51
C ARG A 187 -35.16 -22.43 -8.79
N LYS A 188 -34.49 -22.00 -9.88
CA LYS A 188 -35.04 -21.60 -11.18
C LYS A 188 -35.97 -20.39 -11.15
N ILE A 189 -36.88 -20.32 -10.19
CA ILE A 189 -37.78 -19.19 -9.95
C ILE A 189 -37.79 -18.88 -8.45
N LEU A 190 -37.61 -17.62 -8.06
CA LEU A 190 -37.60 -17.24 -6.64
C LEU A 190 -38.06 -15.79 -6.43
N GLU A 191 -38.75 -15.55 -5.31
CA GLU A 191 -39.18 -14.22 -4.89
C GLU A 191 -37.98 -13.38 -4.38
N HIS A 192 -38.02 -12.07 -4.59
CA HIS A 192 -37.00 -11.10 -4.19
C HIS A 192 -36.47 -11.30 -2.76
N ASN A 193 -37.38 -11.35 -1.78
CA ASN A 193 -37.02 -11.44 -0.36
C ASN A 193 -36.33 -12.77 -0.04
N ASN A 194 -36.76 -13.85 -0.70
CA ASN A 194 -36.18 -15.17 -0.55
C ASN A 194 -34.79 -15.24 -1.19
N ILE A 195 -34.55 -14.56 -2.33
CA ILE A 195 -33.20 -14.41 -2.90
C ILE A 195 -32.28 -13.71 -1.90
N ILE A 196 -32.72 -12.58 -1.33
CA ILE A 196 -31.92 -11.83 -0.34
C ILE A 196 -31.59 -12.71 0.86
N ALA A 197 -32.57 -13.44 1.40
CA ALA A 197 -32.38 -14.31 2.56
C ALA A 197 -31.40 -15.46 2.28
N GLU A 198 -31.55 -16.18 1.16
CA GLU A 198 -30.67 -17.29 0.79
C GLU A 198 -29.23 -16.82 0.48
N VAL A 199 -29.08 -15.71 -0.24
CA VAL A 199 -27.76 -15.11 -0.54
C VAL A 199 -27.07 -14.67 0.76
N THR A 200 -27.81 -14.02 1.67
CA THR A 200 -27.28 -13.61 2.98
C THR A 200 -26.82 -14.82 3.78
N LYS A 201 -27.66 -15.87 3.85
CA LYS A 201 -27.32 -17.13 4.54
C LYS A 201 -26.09 -17.81 3.95
N GLN A 202 -25.91 -17.79 2.62
CA GLN A 202 -24.75 -18.40 1.98
C GLN A 202 -23.44 -17.63 2.25
N LEU A 203 -23.52 -16.29 2.39
CA LEU A 203 -22.35 -15.43 2.54
C LEU A 203 -21.99 -15.10 3.99
N GLN A 204 -22.91 -15.32 4.95
CA GLN A 204 -22.75 -14.92 6.36
C GLN A 204 -21.46 -15.42 7.03
N ALA A 205 -20.93 -16.58 6.60
CA ALA A 205 -19.68 -17.13 7.11
C ALA A 205 -18.43 -16.31 6.71
N ARG A 206 -18.55 -15.44 5.71
CA ARG A 206 -17.47 -14.56 5.19
C ARG A 206 -17.73 -13.10 5.51
N PHE A 207 -18.95 -12.62 5.24
CA PHE A 207 -19.39 -11.26 5.53
C PHE A 207 -20.92 -11.17 5.50
N LEU A 208 -21.47 -10.12 6.11
CA LEU A 208 -22.89 -9.82 6.03
C LEU A 208 -23.16 -8.86 4.85
N PRO A 209 -23.74 -9.33 3.73
CA PRO A 209 -24.00 -8.48 2.57
C PRO A 209 -25.11 -7.47 2.85
N ASN A 210 -24.92 -6.22 2.38
CA ASN A 210 -25.97 -5.20 2.45
C ASN A 210 -27.09 -5.52 1.43
N PRO A 211 -28.37 -5.60 1.82
CA PRO A 211 -29.49 -5.87 0.92
C PRO A 211 -29.57 -4.94 -0.30
N VAL A 212 -29.17 -3.67 -0.14
CA VAL A 212 -29.14 -2.69 -1.23
C VAL A 212 -28.12 -3.09 -2.30
N VAL A 213 -26.99 -3.66 -1.89
CA VAL A 213 -25.95 -4.15 -2.82
C VAL A 213 -26.42 -5.40 -3.54
N ILE A 214 -27.08 -6.34 -2.83
CA ILE A 214 -27.68 -7.53 -3.44
C ILE A 214 -28.68 -7.12 -4.53
N LYS A 215 -29.57 -6.16 -4.24
CA LYS A 215 -30.53 -5.62 -5.22
C LYS A 215 -29.82 -5.06 -6.46
N LYS A 216 -28.81 -4.20 -6.28
CA LYS A 216 -28.01 -3.67 -7.39
C LYS A 216 -27.34 -4.76 -8.23
N ARG A 217 -26.92 -5.86 -7.61
CA ARG A 217 -26.31 -7.00 -8.32
C ARG A 217 -27.34 -7.84 -9.08
N ILE A 218 -28.57 -7.98 -8.56
CA ILE A 218 -29.68 -8.60 -9.28
C ILE A 218 -29.99 -7.82 -10.57
N GLU A 219 -30.09 -6.48 -10.51
CA GLU A 219 -30.32 -5.68 -11.73
C GLU A 219 -29.20 -5.89 -12.76
N SER A 220 -27.93 -5.87 -12.33
CA SER A 220 -26.79 -6.11 -13.22
C SER A 220 -26.80 -7.50 -13.85
N LEU A 221 -27.32 -8.52 -13.14
CA LEU A 221 -27.50 -9.87 -13.69
C LEU A 221 -28.68 -9.96 -14.67
N ILE A 222 -29.69 -9.09 -14.53
CA ILE A 222 -30.78 -8.97 -15.52
C ILE A 222 -30.27 -8.30 -16.80
N GLU A 223 -29.51 -7.22 -16.68
CA GLU A 223 -28.87 -6.53 -17.82
C GLU A 223 -27.95 -7.46 -18.62
N ARG A 224 -27.35 -8.46 -17.95
CA ARG A 224 -26.47 -9.48 -18.55
C ARG A 224 -27.21 -10.77 -18.92
N GLU A 225 -28.54 -10.75 -18.92
CA GLU A 225 -29.42 -11.86 -19.33
C GLU A 225 -29.23 -13.18 -18.55
N PHE A 226 -28.69 -13.12 -17.32
CA PHE A 226 -28.65 -14.29 -16.42
C PHE A 226 -29.98 -14.50 -15.69
N LEU A 227 -30.72 -13.42 -15.48
CA LEU A 227 -32.01 -13.40 -14.79
C LEU A 227 -33.03 -12.58 -15.58
N GLU A 228 -34.30 -12.88 -15.44
CA GLU A 228 -35.39 -11.99 -15.85
C GLU A 228 -36.39 -11.78 -14.71
N ARG A 229 -37.11 -10.67 -14.76
CA ARG A 229 -38.30 -10.48 -13.92
C ARG A 229 -39.47 -11.21 -14.55
N ASP A 230 -40.30 -11.82 -13.70
CA ASP A 230 -41.55 -12.40 -14.18
C ASP A 230 -42.46 -11.32 -14.81
N LYS A 231 -43.15 -11.69 -15.89
CA LYS A 231 -44.01 -10.78 -16.66
C LYS A 231 -45.27 -10.37 -15.90
N VAL A 232 -45.71 -11.19 -14.94
CA VAL A 232 -46.95 -11.00 -14.17
C VAL A 232 -46.64 -10.46 -12.78
N ASP A 233 -45.68 -11.08 -12.07
CA ASP A 233 -45.28 -10.65 -10.72
C ASP A 233 -43.85 -10.10 -10.69
N ARG A 234 -43.71 -8.78 -10.60
CA ARG A 234 -42.39 -8.11 -10.53
C ARG A 234 -41.56 -8.46 -9.30
N LYS A 235 -42.12 -9.15 -8.30
CA LYS A 235 -41.39 -9.68 -7.13
C LYS A 235 -40.70 -11.00 -7.43
N MET A 236 -41.06 -11.70 -8.51
CA MET A 236 -40.50 -12.98 -8.90
C MET A 236 -39.42 -12.80 -9.97
N TYR A 237 -38.34 -13.58 -9.83
CA TYR A 237 -37.24 -13.64 -10.79
C TYR A 237 -37.11 -15.05 -11.34
N ARG A 238 -36.69 -15.17 -12.60
CA ARG A 238 -36.44 -16.44 -13.29
C ARG A 238 -34.99 -16.50 -13.76
N TYR A 239 -34.39 -17.68 -13.71
CA TYR A 239 -33.04 -17.94 -14.19
C TYR A 239 -33.05 -18.33 -15.67
N LEU A 240 -32.18 -17.71 -16.47
CA LEU A 240 -32.17 -17.84 -17.93
C LEU A 240 -31.04 -18.72 -18.51
N ALA A 241 -29.96 -18.91 -17.74
CA ALA A 241 -28.74 -19.60 -18.20
C ALA A 241 -28.64 -21.08 -17.78
#